data_AF-A0A935FEL8-F1
#
_entry.id   AF-A0A935FEL8-F1
#
_cell.length_a   1.000
_cell.length_b   1.000
_cell.length_c   1.000
_cell.angle_alpha   90.00
_cell.angle_beta   90.00
_cell.angle_gamma   90.00
#
_symmetry.space_group_name_H-M   'P 1'
#
loop_
_entity.id
_entity.type
_entity.pdbx_description
1 polymer ?
#
loop_
_entity_poly.entity_id
_entity_poly.type
_entity_poly.pdbx_seq_one_letter_code
_entity_poly.pdbx_strand_id
1 'polypeptide(L)'
;MLPALPIVPGVRSFEPKLSERLEATEGGLQGEKEVAYLLLPQQPGELRLPLPALAYFDPEARGYREAQARPLRLRVTGNAAGAATGSAATGVGASNVLGPDIRPPRPAETLQDRAPHAPVHAWYVTLATLPLLLLGLGWGAERLRAARSAPNARARERALRRRVRARLQQARTAAAQARSRAVVSALLAAALHEQLDHQLGLRSAGLTRESLREALALRGAPAGLAEAVAGFFDQCDQARFAPGAATQRSSAEALDAAEDLLGRVAALTRARRGGRAEARS
;
A
#
# COMPACT_ATOMS: atom_id res chain seq x y z
N MET A 1 -2.33 29.39 -36.81
CA MET A 1 -1.03 30.09 -36.64
C MET A 1 -1.32 31.57 -36.76
N LEU A 2 -1.00 32.39 -35.76
CA LEU A 2 -1.16 33.85 -35.92
C LEU A 2 -0.01 34.40 -36.78
N PRO A 3 -0.27 35.36 -37.67
CA PRO A 3 0.80 36.07 -38.35
C PRO A 3 1.57 36.93 -37.33
N ALA A 4 2.87 36.70 -37.20
CA ALA A 4 3.75 37.55 -36.40
C ALA A 4 3.80 38.94 -37.03
N LEU A 5 3.81 40.00 -36.20
CA LEU A 5 4.05 41.35 -36.72
C LEU A 5 5.44 41.43 -37.35
N PRO A 6 5.58 41.98 -38.57
CA PRO A 6 6.88 42.23 -39.18
C PRO A 6 7.68 43.23 -38.32
N ILE A 7 8.98 42.98 -38.17
CA ILE A 7 9.88 43.86 -37.41
C ILE A 7 9.99 45.20 -38.15
N VAL A 8 9.59 46.28 -37.50
CA VAL A 8 9.66 47.64 -38.07
C VAL A 8 10.93 48.34 -37.55
N PRO A 9 11.80 48.87 -38.43
CA PRO A 9 13.01 49.59 -38.01
C PRO A 9 12.63 50.85 -37.22
N GLY A 10 13.33 51.09 -36.09
CA GLY A 10 13.07 52.24 -35.20
C GLY A 10 12.03 52.01 -34.11
N VAL A 11 11.48 50.79 -33.99
CA VAL A 11 10.48 50.42 -32.97
C VAL A 11 10.95 49.19 -32.21
N ARG A 12 10.90 49.24 -30.87
CA ARG A 12 11.07 48.05 -30.04
C ARG A 12 9.71 47.41 -29.80
N SER A 13 9.51 46.21 -30.34
CA SER A 13 8.33 45.38 -30.10
C SER A 13 8.54 44.45 -28.91
N PHE A 14 7.54 44.32 -28.06
CA PHE A 14 7.51 43.33 -26.97
C PHE A 14 6.65 42.13 -27.37
N GLU A 15 6.79 41.02 -26.63
CA GLU A 15 5.98 39.83 -26.84
C GLU A 15 4.48 40.16 -26.72
N PRO A 16 3.63 39.67 -27.65
CA PRO A 16 2.21 39.95 -27.60
C PRO A 16 1.55 39.32 -26.38
N LYS A 17 0.60 40.04 -25.79
CA LYS A 17 -0.33 39.44 -24.84
C LYS A 17 -1.48 38.82 -25.62
N LEU A 18 -1.71 37.52 -25.40
CA LEU A 18 -2.77 36.77 -26.04
C LEU A 18 -3.95 36.56 -25.08
N SER A 19 -5.16 36.87 -25.54
CA SER A 19 -6.40 36.52 -24.84
C SER A 19 -7.29 35.71 -25.80
N GLU A 20 -7.69 34.51 -25.37
CA GLU A 20 -8.57 33.64 -26.12
C GLU A 20 -9.82 33.37 -25.30
N ARG A 21 -10.98 33.55 -25.93
CA ARG A 21 -12.27 33.18 -25.37
C ARG A 21 -12.95 32.23 -26.34
N LEU A 22 -13.14 30.99 -25.91
CA LEU A 22 -13.78 29.95 -26.70
C LEU A 22 -15.05 29.50 -25.97
N GLU A 23 -16.18 29.50 -26.67
CA GLU A 23 -17.47 29.05 -26.17
C GLU A 23 -18.01 27.96 -27.09
N ALA A 24 -18.34 26.79 -26.52
CA ALA A 24 -18.94 25.69 -27.26
C ALA A 24 -20.46 25.88 -27.30
N THR A 25 -21.04 25.94 -28.49
CA THR A 25 -22.49 26.09 -28.71
C THR A 25 -23.02 24.84 -29.43
N GLU A 26 -24.32 24.58 -29.33
CA GLU A 26 -24.97 23.41 -29.96
C GLU A 26 -24.78 23.34 -31.49
N GLY A 27 -24.46 24.45 -32.15
CA GLY A 27 -24.15 24.55 -33.58
C GLY A 27 -22.67 24.53 -33.95
N GLY A 28 -21.74 24.40 -32.99
CA GLY A 28 -20.29 24.40 -33.24
C GLY A 28 -19.47 25.17 -32.20
N LEU A 29 -18.18 25.39 -32.50
CA LEU A 29 -17.27 26.16 -31.66
C LEU A 29 -17.26 27.63 -32.12
N GLN A 30 -17.64 28.56 -31.24
CA GLN A 30 -17.48 29.99 -31.46
C GLN A 30 -16.36 30.52 -30.57
N GLY A 31 -15.56 31.45 -31.08
CA GLY A 31 -14.43 31.98 -30.33
C GLY A 31 -14.02 33.36 -30.75
N GLU A 32 -13.46 34.10 -29.81
CA GLU A 32 -12.80 35.38 -30.01
C GLU A 32 -11.35 35.28 -29.56
N LYS A 33 -10.44 35.87 -30.35
CA LYS A 33 -9.01 35.85 -30.08
C LYS A 33 -8.45 37.25 -30.23
N GLU A 34 -8.05 37.85 -29.13
CA GLU A 34 -7.46 39.19 -29.07
C GLU A 34 -5.96 39.10 -28.84
N VAL A 35 -5.20 39.91 -29.59
CA VAL A 35 -3.74 39.95 -29.54
C VAL A 35 -3.29 41.40 -29.39
N ALA A 36 -2.72 41.73 -28.24
CA ALA A 36 -2.24 43.07 -27.95
C ALA A 36 -0.71 43.13 -28.09
N TYR A 37 -0.23 44.01 -28.96
CA TYR A 37 1.21 44.26 -29.17
C TYR A 37 1.60 45.62 -28.60
N LEU A 38 2.67 45.65 -27.80
CA LEU A 38 3.26 46.89 -27.31
C LEU A 38 4.43 47.31 -28.22
N LEU A 39 4.32 48.50 -28.81
CA LEU A 39 5.30 49.08 -29.72
C LEU A 39 5.87 50.36 -29.12
N LEU A 40 7.20 50.40 -28.93
CA LEU A 40 7.90 51.55 -28.38
C LEU A 40 8.77 52.23 -29.45
N PRO A 41 8.36 53.37 -30.02
CA PRO A 41 9.15 54.09 -31.01
C PRO A 41 10.39 54.71 -30.36
N GLN A 42 11.58 54.46 -30.92
CA GLN A 42 12.84 54.98 -30.41
C GLN A 42 13.38 56.18 -31.19
N GLN A 43 12.82 56.47 -32.37
CA GLN A 43 13.25 57.58 -33.21
C GLN A 43 12.06 58.49 -33.56
N PRO A 44 12.24 59.83 -33.51
CA PRO A 44 11.27 60.77 -34.05
C PRO A 44 11.16 60.62 -35.57
N GLY A 45 9.95 60.74 -36.10
CA GLY A 45 9.68 60.62 -37.53
C GLY A 45 8.28 60.10 -37.85
N GLU A 46 7.99 59.97 -39.15
CA GLU A 46 6.81 59.23 -39.61
C GLU A 46 7.10 57.75 -39.67
N LEU A 47 6.40 56.98 -38.83
CA LEU A 47 6.47 55.54 -38.77
C LEU A 47 5.30 54.93 -39.54
N ARG A 48 5.59 54.05 -40.48
CA ARG A 48 4.59 53.23 -41.17
C ARG A 48 4.59 51.84 -40.56
N LEU A 49 3.47 51.44 -40.00
CA LEU A 49 3.27 50.09 -39.46
C LEU A 49 2.58 49.23 -40.54
N PRO A 50 3.29 48.27 -41.17
CA PRO A 50 2.65 47.29 -42.02
C PRO A 50 1.92 46.27 -41.15
N LEU A 51 0.60 46.19 -41.29
CA LEU A 51 -0.18 45.13 -40.66
C LEU A 51 -0.10 43.87 -41.53
N PRO A 52 0.08 42.68 -40.94
CA PRO A 52 0.15 41.44 -41.70
C PRO A 52 -1.21 41.08 -42.31
N ALA A 53 -1.18 40.41 -43.46
CA ALA A 53 -2.36 39.77 -44.02
C ALA A 53 -2.73 38.53 -43.19
N LEU A 54 -4.03 38.36 -42.93
CA LEU A 54 -4.56 37.18 -42.24
C LEU A 54 -5.28 36.28 -43.25
N ALA A 55 -4.71 35.10 -43.50
CA ALA A 55 -5.40 34.07 -44.27
C ALA A 55 -6.45 33.37 -43.39
N TYR A 56 -7.69 33.33 -43.85
CA TYR A 56 -8.80 32.64 -43.20
C TYR A 56 -9.57 31.77 -44.19
N PHE A 57 -10.19 30.70 -43.70
CA PHE A 57 -11.05 29.85 -44.52
C PHE A 57 -12.46 30.42 -44.55
N ASP A 58 -12.99 30.65 -45.75
CA ASP A 58 -14.37 31.10 -45.97
C ASP A 58 -15.25 29.87 -46.24
N PRO A 59 -16.12 29.48 -45.29
CA PRO A 59 -16.92 28.26 -45.41
C PRO A 59 -17.99 28.33 -46.52
N GLU A 60 -18.45 29.54 -46.88
CA GLU A 60 -19.43 29.71 -47.95
C GLU A 60 -18.77 29.56 -49.33
N ALA A 61 -17.57 30.14 -49.49
CA ALA A 61 -16.79 30.05 -50.72
C ALA A 61 -15.96 28.74 -50.83
N ARG A 62 -15.93 27.91 -49.76
CA ARG A 62 -15.15 26.67 -49.63
C ARG A 62 -13.67 26.82 -50.02
N GLY A 63 -13.06 27.95 -49.65
CA GLY A 63 -11.69 28.29 -50.03
C GLY A 63 -11.03 29.23 -49.03
N TYR A 64 -9.70 29.38 -49.15
CA TYR A 64 -8.94 30.31 -48.33
C TYR A 64 -8.98 31.73 -48.95
N ARG A 65 -9.19 32.73 -48.11
CA ARG A 65 -9.17 34.16 -48.45
C ARG A 65 -8.19 34.91 -47.53
N GLU A 66 -7.68 36.04 -48.00
CA GLU A 66 -6.78 36.89 -47.22
C GLU A 66 -7.48 38.19 -46.83
N ALA A 67 -7.54 38.47 -45.53
CA ALA A 67 -7.94 39.76 -45.00
C ALA A 67 -6.70 40.65 -44.82
N GLN A 68 -6.66 41.79 -45.51
CA GLN A 68 -5.58 42.77 -45.39
C GLN A 68 -6.07 44.01 -44.64
N ALA A 69 -5.36 44.38 -43.57
CA ALA A 69 -5.63 45.62 -42.84
C ALA A 69 -4.86 46.79 -43.47
N ARG A 70 -5.47 48.00 -43.45
CA ARG A 70 -4.82 49.21 -43.99
C ARG A 70 -3.60 49.59 -43.14
N PRO A 71 -2.45 49.91 -43.75
CA PRO A 71 -1.26 50.33 -43.01
C PRO A 71 -1.52 51.55 -42.13
N LEU A 72 -1.07 51.50 -40.87
CA LEU A 72 -1.22 52.60 -39.92
C LEU A 72 -0.03 53.55 -40.02
N ARG A 73 -0.29 54.85 -40.13
CA ARG A 73 0.75 55.90 -40.13
C ARG A 73 0.74 56.59 -38.77
N LEU A 74 1.87 56.53 -38.07
CA LEU A 74 2.06 57.19 -36.78
C LEU A 74 3.13 58.27 -36.94
N ARG A 75 2.83 59.49 -36.51
CA ARG A 75 3.81 60.59 -36.48
C ARG A 75 4.34 60.74 -35.06
N VAL A 76 5.62 60.44 -34.85
CA VAL A 76 6.28 60.51 -33.55
C VAL A 76 7.08 61.82 -33.49
N THR A 77 6.68 62.73 -32.62
CA THR A 77 7.27 64.09 -32.52
C THR A 77 8.26 64.25 -31.35
N GLY A 78 8.61 63.18 -30.64
CA GLY A 78 9.48 63.23 -29.44
C GLY A 78 10.97 63.05 -29.73
N ASN A 79 11.82 63.94 -29.17
CA ASN A 79 13.28 63.85 -29.29
C ASN A 79 13.84 62.71 -28.43
N ALA A 80 14.74 61.89 -28.98
CA ALA A 80 15.47 60.82 -28.27
C ALA A 80 16.58 61.34 -27.33
N ALA A 81 16.47 62.57 -26.82
CA ALA A 81 17.43 63.16 -25.90
C ALA A 81 16.94 62.98 -24.46
N GLY A 82 17.20 61.79 -23.93
CA GLY A 82 16.91 61.42 -22.55
C GLY A 82 17.79 60.28 -22.06
N ALA A 83 19.05 60.23 -22.51
CA ALA A 83 20.05 59.30 -22.02
C ALA A 83 21.38 60.05 -21.81
N ALA A 84 21.52 60.67 -20.64
CA ALA A 84 22.82 61.00 -20.02
C ALA A 84 22.61 61.10 -18.50
N THR A 85 22.97 60.02 -17.79
CA THR A 85 24.05 59.95 -16.78
C THR A 85 23.69 60.53 -15.41
N GLY A 86 23.58 59.62 -14.43
CA GLY A 86 22.99 59.89 -13.11
C GLY A 86 23.92 60.52 -12.07
N SER A 87 23.30 60.90 -10.96
CA SER A 87 23.66 60.42 -9.62
C SER A 87 22.57 60.84 -8.61
N ALA A 88 22.23 59.89 -7.72
CA ALA A 88 21.50 60.06 -6.45
C ALA A 88 20.10 60.70 -6.45
N ALA A 89 19.08 59.87 -6.66
CA ALA A 89 17.81 60.02 -5.96
C ALA A 89 17.33 58.63 -5.51
N THR A 90 17.66 58.31 -4.27
CA THR A 90 17.14 57.17 -3.54
C THR A 90 15.64 57.37 -3.35
N GLY A 91 14.84 56.47 -3.91
CA GLY A 91 13.47 56.25 -3.49
C GLY A 91 12.38 56.98 -4.26
N VAL A 92 11.26 56.28 -4.36
CA VAL A 92 9.93 56.67 -4.88
C VAL A 92 9.76 56.47 -6.39
N GLY A 93 8.97 55.44 -6.69
CA GLY A 93 8.73 54.92 -8.02
C GLY A 93 8.13 55.94 -8.98
N ALA A 94 8.67 55.94 -10.20
CA ALA A 94 8.01 56.51 -11.36
C ALA A 94 6.68 55.77 -11.56
N SER A 95 5.59 56.43 -11.17
CA SER A 95 4.23 55.98 -11.39
C SER A 95 3.98 55.82 -12.88
N ASN A 96 3.68 54.59 -13.30
CA ASN A 96 3.05 54.30 -14.58
C ASN A 96 1.74 55.10 -14.68
N VAL A 97 1.66 55.97 -15.69
CA VAL A 97 0.43 56.68 -16.04
C VAL A 97 -0.42 55.75 -16.93
N LEU A 98 -1.08 54.76 -16.31
CA LEU A 98 -2.10 53.90 -16.95
C LEU A 98 -3.12 53.47 -15.88
N GLY A 99 -4.29 54.13 -15.87
CA GLY A 99 -5.55 53.63 -15.28
C GLY A 99 -5.71 53.78 -13.74
N PRO A 100 -6.94 54.06 -13.25
CA PRO A 100 -7.23 54.34 -11.84
C PRO A 100 -7.23 53.10 -10.92
N ASP A 101 -6.62 51.98 -11.32
CA ASP A 101 -6.72 50.70 -10.59
C ASP A 101 -5.36 50.05 -10.32
N ILE A 102 -4.40 50.86 -9.89
CA ILE A 102 -3.14 50.36 -9.32
C ILE A 102 -2.92 51.09 -7.99
N ARG A 103 -3.33 50.45 -6.89
CA ARG A 103 -3.01 50.96 -5.54
C ARG A 103 -1.50 50.83 -5.31
N PRO A 104 -0.82 51.85 -4.77
CA PRO A 104 0.58 51.73 -4.43
C PRO A 104 0.79 50.57 -3.42
N PRO A 105 1.86 49.77 -3.55
CA PRO A 105 2.21 48.80 -2.52
C PRO A 105 2.43 49.54 -1.22
N ARG A 106 1.65 49.19 -0.18
CA ARG A 106 1.80 49.76 1.16
C ARG A 106 3.26 49.60 1.60
N PRO A 107 3.90 50.65 2.15
CA PRO A 107 5.22 50.49 2.74
C PRO A 107 5.13 49.40 3.80
N ALA A 108 6.08 48.47 3.75
CA ALA A 108 6.14 47.30 4.60
C ALA A 108 5.78 47.68 6.04
N GLU A 109 4.67 47.13 6.53
CA GLU A 109 4.51 46.97 7.97
C GLU A 109 5.78 46.29 8.44
N THR A 110 6.51 46.96 9.33
CA THR A 110 7.51 46.33 10.19
C THR A 110 7.02 44.94 10.53
N LEU A 111 7.79 43.91 10.15
CA LEU A 111 7.56 42.54 10.58
C LEU A 111 7.57 42.58 12.11
N GLN A 112 6.40 42.78 12.72
CA GLN A 112 6.19 42.43 14.10
C GLN A 112 6.58 40.97 14.18
N ASP A 113 7.49 40.64 15.10
CA ASP A 113 7.80 39.29 15.48
C ASP A 113 6.48 38.52 15.53
N ARG A 114 6.32 37.64 14.54
CA ARG A 114 5.11 36.87 14.38
C ARG A 114 5.02 36.05 15.65
N ALA A 115 4.08 36.42 16.52
CA ALA A 115 3.86 35.78 17.81
C ALA A 115 3.97 34.25 17.64
N PRO A 116 4.59 33.54 18.61
CA PRO A 116 4.81 32.11 18.50
C PRO A 116 3.45 31.47 18.24
N HIS A 117 3.39 30.73 17.13
CA HIS A 117 2.37 29.77 16.70
C HIS A 117 1.03 29.88 17.45
N ALA A 118 -0.04 30.26 16.73
CA ALA A 118 -1.42 30.21 17.23
C ALA A 118 -1.62 28.98 18.13
N PRO A 119 -2.26 29.11 19.31
CA PRO A 119 -2.40 28.00 20.24
C PRO A 119 -3.01 26.85 19.46
N VAL A 120 -2.24 25.75 19.33
CA VAL A 120 -2.74 24.51 18.75
C VAL A 120 -4.03 24.22 19.48
N HIS A 121 -5.15 24.40 18.78
CA HIS A 121 -6.45 24.28 19.41
C HIS A 121 -6.52 22.85 19.95
N ALA A 122 -6.99 22.68 21.18
CA ALA A 122 -6.93 21.39 21.88
C ALA A 122 -7.48 20.22 21.03
N TRP A 123 -8.44 20.49 20.15
CA TRP A 123 -9.00 19.51 19.21
C TRP A 123 -7.98 18.93 18.20
N TYR A 124 -6.97 19.71 17.79
CA TYR A 124 -5.94 19.24 16.85
C TYR A 124 -4.99 18.26 17.54
N VAL A 125 -4.61 18.53 18.79
CA VAL A 125 -3.77 17.64 19.60
C VAL A 125 -4.52 16.37 19.95
N THR A 126 -5.81 16.45 20.29
CA THR A 126 -6.62 15.25 20.54
C THR A 126 -6.79 14.41 19.27
N LEU A 127 -7.03 15.03 18.11
CA LEU A 127 -7.16 14.30 16.86
C LEU A 127 -5.85 13.64 16.41
N ALA A 128 -4.70 14.30 16.63
CA ALA A 128 -3.38 13.76 16.32
C ALA A 128 -2.95 12.62 17.27
N THR A 129 -3.36 12.67 18.54
CA THR A 129 -3.04 11.63 19.54
C THR A 129 -4.00 10.43 19.50
N LEU A 130 -5.21 10.60 18.97
CA LEU A 130 -6.22 9.54 18.83
C LEU A 130 -5.72 8.28 18.10
N PRO A 131 -5.07 8.34 16.91
CA PRO A 131 -4.57 7.14 16.26
C PRO A 131 -3.48 6.45 17.06
N LEU A 132 -2.62 7.20 17.75
CA LEU A 132 -1.56 6.65 18.60
C LEU A 132 -2.14 5.92 19.82
N LEU A 133 -3.18 6.50 20.43
CA LEU A 133 -3.91 5.91 21.55
C LEU A 133 -4.65 4.64 21.13
N LEU A 134 -5.31 4.64 19.98
CA LEU A 134 -5.97 3.47 19.40
C LEU A 134 -4.96 2.35 19.12
N LEU A 135 -3.79 2.68 18.59
CA LEU A 135 -2.71 1.71 18.35
C LEU A 135 -2.23 1.09 19.67
N GLY A 136 -2.00 1.92 20.70
CA GLY A 136 -1.60 1.47 22.03
C GLY A 136 -2.64 0.58 22.71
N LEU A 137 -3.93 0.95 22.62
CA LEU A 137 -5.06 0.15 23.11
C LEU A 137 -5.17 -1.18 22.36
N GLY A 138 -5.04 -1.15 21.02
CA GLY A 138 -5.04 -2.36 20.20
C GLY A 138 -3.92 -3.32 20.59
N TRP A 139 -2.69 -2.80 20.72
CA TRP A 139 -1.53 -3.59 21.13
C TRP A 139 -1.68 -4.15 22.56
N GLY A 140 -2.16 -3.34 23.50
CA GLY A 140 -2.45 -3.76 24.88
C GLY A 140 -3.54 -4.84 24.94
N ALA A 141 -4.62 -4.67 24.16
CA ALA A 141 -5.71 -5.65 24.07
C ALA A 141 -5.23 -6.98 23.48
N GLU A 142 -4.39 -6.96 22.44
CA GLU A 142 -3.78 -8.16 21.90
C GLU A 142 -2.87 -8.86 22.91
N ARG A 143 -2.02 -8.11 23.62
CA ARG A 143 -1.19 -8.69 24.69
C ARG A 143 -2.03 -9.31 25.80
N LEU A 144 -3.12 -8.65 26.20
CA LEU A 144 -4.00 -9.16 27.24
C LEU A 144 -4.76 -10.41 26.76
N ARG A 145 -5.20 -10.45 25.49
CA ARG A 145 -5.80 -11.64 24.86
C ARG A 145 -4.79 -12.79 24.77
N ALA A 146 -3.55 -12.52 24.40
CA ALA A 146 -2.46 -13.51 24.38
C ALA A 146 -2.16 -14.04 25.79
N ALA A 147 -2.10 -13.16 26.78
CA ALA A 147 -1.89 -13.53 28.18
C ALA A 147 -3.03 -14.38 28.76
N ARG A 148 -4.29 -14.10 28.38
CA ARG A 148 -5.46 -14.88 28.80
C ARG A 148 -5.59 -16.23 28.07
N SER A 149 -5.09 -16.33 26.83
CA SER A 149 -5.14 -17.57 26.03
C SER A 149 -3.96 -18.51 26.28
N ALA A 150 -2.78 -17.98 26.66
CA ALA A 150 -1.61 -18.76 27.03
C ALA A 150 -1.83 -19.82 28.14
N PRO A 151 -2.52 -19.52 29.27
CA PRO A 151 -2.81 -20.53 30.29
C PRO A 151 -3.74 -21.62 29.76
N ASN A 152 -4.72 -21.26 28.91
CA ASN A 152 -5.62 -22.24 28.30
C ASN A 152 -4.89 -23.16 27.30
N ALA A 153 -3.97 -22.63 26.50
CA ALA A 153 -3.17 -23.44 25.58
C ALA A 153 -2.24 -24.41 26.33
N ARG A 154 -1.55 -23.93 27.37
CA ARG A 154 -0.70 -24.78 28.23
C ARG A 154 -1.52 -25.80 29.01
N ALA A 155 -2.71 -25.44 29.49
CA ALA A 155 -3.61 -26.35 30.20
C ALA A 155 -4.13 -27.45 29.28
N ARG A 156 -4.53 -27.12 28.04
CA ARG A 156 -4.95 -28.09 27.01
C ARG A 156 -3.83 -29.07 26.67
N GLU A 157 -2.60 -28.57 26.52
CA GLU A 157 -1.44 -29.42 26.23
C GLU A 157 -1.09 -30.34 27.41
N ARG A 158 -1.17 -29.84 28.66
CA ARG A 158 -1.01 -30.67 29.86
C ARG A 158 -2.09 -31.75 29.95
N ALA A 159 -3.34 -31.40 29.65
CA ALA A 159 -4.45 -32.35 29.66
C ALA A 159 -4.26 -33.45 28.60
N LEU A 160 -3.84 -33.10 27.38
CA LEU A 160 -3.50 -34.07 26.34
C LEU A 160 -2.39 -35.02 26.80
N ARG A 161 -1.28 -34.49 27.30
CA ARG A 161 -0.15 -35.31 27.77
C ARG A 161 -0.57 -36.28 28.87
N ARG A 162 -1.48 -35.86 29.75
CA ARG A 162 -2.06 -36.74 30.78
C ARG A 162 -2.88 -37.88 30.15
N ARG A 163 -3.74 -37.60 29.17
CA ARG A 163 -4.58 -38.62 28.51
C ARG A 163 -3.75 -39.62 27.70
N VAL A 164 -2.80 -39.14 26.90
CA VAL A 164 -1.87 -39.99 26.12
C VAL A 164 -1.04 -40.88 27.06
N ARG A 165 -0.48 -40.31 28.14
CA ARG A 165 0.27 -41.09 29.14
C ARG A 165 -0.60 -42.12 29.84
N ALA A 166 -1.84 -41.78 30.21
CA ALA A 166 -2.76 -42.73 30.83
C ALA A 166 -3.07 -43.90 29.88
N ARG A 167 -3.29 -43.64 28.58
CA ARG A 167 -3.49 -44.70 27.58
C ARG A 167 -2.26 -45.57 27.37
N LEU A 168 -1.07 -44.99 27.31
CA LEU A 168 0.18 -45.75 27.24
C LEU A 168 0.39 -46.62 28.49
N GLN A 169 0.08 -46.12 29.69
CA GLN A 169 0.12 -46.91 30.92
C GLN A 169 -0.90 -48.06 30.90
N GLN A 170 -2.10 -47.83 30.37
CA GLN A 170 -3.09 -48.89 30.17
C GLN A 170 -2.60 -49.94 29.16
N ALA A 171 -1.96 -49.53 28.07
CA ALA A 171 -1.37 -50.45 27.10
C ALA A 171 -0.22 -51.28 27.71
N ARG A 172 0.65 -50.65 28.49
CA ARG A 172 1.75 -51.33 29.22
C ARG A 172 1.22 -52.35 30.23
N THR A 173 0.22 -51.98 31.03
CA THR A 173 -0.39 -52.91 32.00
C THR A 173 -1.14 -54.05 31.30
N ALA A 174 -1.85 -53.77 30.20
CA ALA A 174 -2.47 -54.82 29.39
C ALA A 174 -1.45 -55.78 28.77
N ALA A 175 -0.31 -55.27 28.29
CA ALA A 175 0.78 -56.09 27.78
C ALA A 175 1.42 -56.94 28.89
N ALA A 176 1.63 -56.38 30.09
CA ALA A 176 2.18 -57.10 31.25
C ALA A 176 1.24 -58.20 31.76
N GLN A 177 -0.08 -58.00 31.66
CA GLN A 177 -1.10 -58.97 32.05
C GLN A 177 -1.35 -60.06 30.97
N ALA A 178 -0.48 -60.14 29.95
CA ALA A 178 -0.63 -61.06 28.81
C ALA A 178 -2.03 -61.00 28.15
N ARG A 179 -2.70 -59.84 28.20
CA ARG A 179 -3.97 -59.64 27.48
C ARG A 179 -3.75 -59.70 25.97
N SER A 180 -4.82 -59.94 25.23
CA SER A 180 -4.74 -60.10 23.77
C SER A 180 -4.07 -58.90 23.11
N ARG A 181 -3.18 -59.19 22.14
CA ARG A 181 -2.43 -58.17 21.39
C ARG A 181 -3.34 -57.15 20.71
N ALA A 182 -4.54 -57.58 20.30
CA ALA A 182 -5.60 -56.72 19.75
C ALA A 182 -6.03 -55.60 20.71
N VAL A 183 -6.07 -55.86 22.02
CA VAL A 183 -6.41 -54.84 23.04
C VAL A 183 -5.26 -53.84 23.20
N VAL A 184 -4.02 -54.31 23.20
CA VAL A 184 -2.84 -53.45 23.27
C VAL A 184 -2.76 -52.56 22.03
N SER A 185 -2.90 -53.10 20.82
CA SER A 185 -2.86 -52.31 19.58
C SER A 185 -4.00 -51.29 19.50
N ALA A 186 -5.20 -51.62 19.98
CA ALA A 186 -6.31 -50.69 20.07
C ALA A 186 -6.00 -49.49 20.99
N LEU A 187 -5.38 -49.72 22.15
CA LEU A 187 -4.99 -48.66 23.08
C LEU A 187 -3.89 -47.77 22.49
N LEU A 188 -2.93 -48.34 21.77
CA LEU A 188 -1.86 -47.60 21.09
C LEU A 188 -2.40 -46.75 19.94
N ALA A 189 -3.24 -47.33 19.08
CA ALA A 189 -3.90 -46.59 18.01
C ALA A 189 -4.74 -45.44 18.56
N ALA A 190 -5.45 -45.65 19.68
CA ALA A 190 -6.24 -44.62 20.34
C ALA A 190 -5.36 -43.50 20.92
N ALA A 191 -4.17 -43.81 21.46
CA ALA A 191 -3.23 -42.79 21.95
C ALA A 191 -2.68 -41.91 20.81
N LEU A 192 -2.34 -42.52 19.66
CA LEU A 192 -1.92 -41.79 18.47
C LEU A 192 -3.03 -40.91 17.90
N HIS A 193 -4.27 -41.41 17.86
CA HIS A 193 -5.43 -40.62 17.45
C HIS A 193 -5.63 -39.39 18.33
N GLU A 194 -5.53 -39.50 19.66
CA GLU A 194 -5.64 -38.33 20.53
C GLU A 194 -4.56 -37.28 20.26
N GLN A 195 -3.32 -37.73 20.00
CA GLN A 195 -2.23 -36.83 19.65
C GLN A 195 -2.53 -36.13 18.32
N LEU A 196 -2.90 -36.90 17.29
CA LEU A 196 -3.21 -36.38 15.96
C LEU A 196 -4.42 -35.45 16.00
N ASP A 197 -5.45 -35.75 16.78
CA ASP A 197 -6.63 -34.89 16.94
C ASP A 197 -6.24 -33.52 17.49
N HIS A 198 -5.40 -33.50 18.52
CA HIS A 198 -4.92 -32.26 19.10
C HIS A 198 -4.03 -31.47 18.12
N GLN A 199 -3.23 -32.15 17.30
CA GLN A 199 -2.36 -31.49 16.33
C GLN A 199 -3.12 -30.99 15.11
N LEU A 200 -4.04 -31.81 14.61
CA LEU A 200 -4.80 -31.56 13.40
C LEU A 200 -6.00 -30.63 13.65
N GLY A 201 -6.51 -30.58 14.89
CA GLY A 201 -7.72 -29.85 15.24
C GLY A 201 -8.99 -30.49 14.68
N LEU A 202 -8.90 -31.73 14.20
CA LEU A 202 -9.95 -32.52 13.55
C LEU A 202 -9.97 -33.92 14.17
N ARG A 203 -11.09 -34.64 14.09
CA ARG A 203 -11.14 -36.04 14.55
C ARG A 203 -10.46 -36.95 13.52
N SER A 204 -9.32 -37.52 13.87
CA SER A 204 -8.52 -38.43 13.05
C SER A 204 -9.13 -39.83 12.93
N ALA A 205 -10.08 -40.19 13.80
CA ALA A 205 -10.65 -41.54 13.89
C ALA A 205 -11.47 -42.00 12.68
N GLY A 206 -11.72 -41.11 11.72
CA GLY A 206 -12.39 -41.43 10.45
C GLY A 206 -11.58 -41.04 9.21
N LEU A 207 -10.31 -40.65 9.35
CA LEU A 207 -9.49 -40.25 8.21
C LEU A 207 -8.92 -41.48 7.49
N THR A 208 -8.97 -41.47 6.16
CA THR A 208 -8.21 -42.42 5.35
C THR A 208 -6.70 -42.19 5.53
N ARG A 209 -5.88 -43.19 5.22
CA ARG A 209 -4.41 -43.08 5.35
C ARG A 209 -3.86 -41.98 4.45
N GLU A 210 -4.46 -41.80 3.29
CA GLU A 210 -4.15 -40.77 2.30
C GLU A 210 -4.45 -39.38 2.88
N SER A 211 -5.66 -39.20 3.42
CA SER A 211 -6.07 -37.94 4.07
C SER A 211 -5.18 -37.60 5.27
N LEU A 212 -4.73 -38.61 6.01
CA LEU A 212 -3.81 -38.43 7.13
C LEU A 212 -2.44 -37.93 6.65
N ARG A 213 -1.89 -38.55 5.59
CA ARG A 213 -0.60 -38.15 5.00
C ARG A 213 -0.67 -36.72 4.49
N GLU A 214 -1.74 -36.35 3.78
CA GLU A 214 -1.98 -34.99 3.30
C GLU A 214 -2.08 -33.99 4.47
N ALA A 215 -2.87 -34.29 5.49
CA ALA A 215 -3.07 -33.41 6.64
C ALA A 215 -1.77 -33.17 7.43
N LEU A 216 -0.89 -34.17 7.50
CA LEU A 216 0.45 -34.06 8.10
C LEU A 216 1.41 -33.28 7.19
N ALA A 217 1.39 -33.52 5.88
CA ALA A 217 2.21 -32.80 4.91
C ALA A 217 1.88 -31.29 4.88
N LEU A 218 0.60 -30.92 4.89
CA LEU A 218 0.14 -29.53 5.00
C LEU A 218 0.62 -28.84 6.28
N ARG A 219 0.91 -29.62 7.34
CA ARG A 219 1.48 -29.10 8.58
C ARG A 219 3.00 -29.03 8.61
N GLY A 220 3.68 -29.45 7.54
CA GLY A 220 5.14 -29.43 7.38
C GLY A 220 5.82 -30.66 7.99
N ALA A 221 5.12 -31.77 8.15
CA ALA A 221 5.76 -33.03 8.54
C ALA A 221 6.61 -33.58 7.39
N PRO A 222 7.81 -34.12 7.65
CA PRO A 222 8.60 -34.81 6.63
C PRO A 222 7.87 -36.06 6.14
N ALA A 223 7.99 -36.37 4.84
CA ALA A 223 7.28 -37.50 4.20
C ALA A 223 7.49 -38.83 4.95
N GLY A 224 8.73 -39.11 5.38
CA GLY A 224 9.04 -40.33 6.14
C GLY A 224 8.35 -40.42 7.50
N LEU A 225 7.98 -39.31 8.14
CA LEU A 225 7.20 -39.35 9.38
C LEU A 225 5.72 -39.64 9.11
N ALA A 226 5.16 -39.04 8.07
CA ALA A 226 3.78 -39.30 7.66
C ALA A 226 3.57 -40.77 7.26
N GLU A 227 4.52 -41.35 6.52
CA GLU A 227 4.53 -42.77 6.19
C GLU A 227 4.68 -43.67 7.41
N ALA A 228 5.59 -43.33 8.34
CA ALA A 228 5.78 -44.11 9.55
C ALA A 228 4.52 -44.15 10.44
N VAL A 229 3.81 -43.03 10.56
CA VAL A 229 2.53 -42.97 11.29
C VAL A 229 1.45 -43.81 10.58
N ALA A 230 1.32 -43.70 9.25
CA ALA A 230 0.36 -44.50 8.50
C ALA A 230 0.64 -46.00 8.63
N GLY A 231 1.90 -46.42 8.43
CA GLY A 231 2.31 -47.82 8.55
C GLY A 231 2.16 -48.38 9.96
N PHE A 232 2.35 -47.57 11.00
CA PHE A 232 2.09 -48.00 12.38
C PHE A 232 0.60 -48.29 12.62
N PHE A 233 -0.29 -47.48 12.06
CA PHE A 233 -1.72 -47.78 12.16
C PHE A 233 -2.10 -49.05 11.39
N ASP A 234 -1.53 -49.28 10.21
CA ASP A 234 -1.81 -50.50 9.44
C ASP A 234 -1.39 -51.75 10.23
N GLN A 235 -0.26 -51.68 10.96
CA GLN A 235 0.15 -52.75 11.87
C GLN A 235 -0.79 -52.91 13.07
N CYS A 236 -1.31 -51.80 13.62
CA CYS A 236 -2.28 -51.87 14.71
C CYS A 236 -3.58 -52.54 14.26
N ASP A 237 -4.04 -52.22 13.05
CA ASP A 237 -5.23 -52.80 12.43
C ASP A 237 -5.00 -54.28 12.13
N GLN A 238 -3.83 -54.65 11.57
CA GLN A 238 -3.46 -56.06 11.37
C GLN A 238 -3.45 -56.84 12.69
N ALA A 239 -2.85 -56.30 13.75
CA ALA A 239 -2.83 -56.93 15.06
C ALA A 239 -4.24 -57.08 15.69
N ARG A 240 -5.19 -56.23 15.28
CA ARG A 240 -6.56 -56.23 15.81
C ARG A 240 -7.51 -57.13 15.01
N PHE A 241 -7.38 -57.16 13.69
CA PHE A 241 -8.32 -57.83 12.79
C PHE A 241 -7.76 -59.07 12.10
N ALA A 242 -6.43 -59.25 12.07
CA ALA A 242 -5.76 -60.37 11.42
C ALA A 242 -4.75 -61.06 12.37
N PRO A 243 -5.22 -61.74 13.43
CA PRO A 243 -4.37 -62.36 14.45
C PRO A 243 -3.44 -63.47 13.93
N GLY A 244 -3.63 -63.97 12.71
CA GLY A 244 -2.77 -65.00 12.08
C GLY A 244 -1.69 -64.48 11.10
N ALA A 245 -1.54 -63.16 10.92
CA ALA A 245 -0.55 -62.60 10.00
C ALA A 245 0.90 -62.77 10.53
N ALA A 246 1.83 -63.17 9.66
CA ALA A 246 3.23 -63.48 10.02
C ALA A 246 4.07 -62.29 10.49
N THR A 247 3.67 -61.05 10.16
CA THR A 247 4.47 -59.83 10.40
C THR A 247 3.93 -59.03 11.59
N GLN A 248 3.74 -59.68 12.74
CA GLN A 248 3.25 -59.00 13.95
C GLN A 248 4.41 -58.67 14.90
N ARG A 249 4.59 -57.37 15.18
CA ARG A 249 5.53 -56.91 16.21
C ARG A 249 5.16 -57.46 17.59
N SER A 250 6.18 -57.66 18.43
CA SER A 250 5.95 -57.93 19.84
C SER A 250 5.23 -56.74 20.50
N SER A 251 4.48 -56.98 21.58
CA SER A 251 3.77 -55.92 22.30
C SER A 251 4.73 -54.86 22.86
N ALA A 252 5.94 -55.26 23.24
CA ALA A 252 7.00 -54.36 23.70
C ALA A 252 7.54 -53.47 22.57
N GLU A 253 7.88 -54.05 21.42
CA GLU A 253 8.34 -53.25 20.26
C GLU A 253 7.25 -52.29 19.75
N ALA A 254 5.99 -52.71 19.78
CA ALA A 254 4.88 -51.85 19.39
C ALA A 254 4.70 -50.66 20.36
N LEU A 255 4.95 -50.87 21.66
CA LEU A 255 4.94 -49.82 22.67
C LEU A 255 6.07 -48.81 22.44
N ASP A 256 7.30 -49.29 22.24
CA ASP A 256 8.46 -48.42 22.02
C ASP A 256 8.32 -47.61 20.72
N ALA A 257 7.85 -48.26 19.64
CA ALA A 257 7.57 -47.59 18.37
C ALA A 257 6.46 -46.53 18.51
N ALA A 258 5.42 -46.80 19.30
CA ALA A 258 4.36 -45.82 19.56
C ALA A 258 4.90 -44.60 20.32
N GLU A 259 5.77 -44.81 21.31
CA GLU A 259 6.37 -43.72 22.09
C GLU A 259 7.30 -42.84 21.26
N ASP A 260 8.12 -43.45 20.40
CA ASP A 260 8.98 -42.70 19.46
C ASP A 260 8.14 -41.85 18.49
N LEU A 261 7.12 -42.46 17.86
CA LEU A 261 6.23 -41.75 16.94
C LEU A 261 5.48 -40.60 17.63
N LEU A 262 4.93 -40.83 18.83
CA LEU A 262 4.27 -39.80 19.63
C LEU A 262 5.23 -38.64 19.98
N GLY A 263 6.50 -38.96 20.27
CA GLY A 263 7.55 -38.00 20.56
C GLY A 263 7.92 -37.15 19.34
N ARG A 264 8.14 -37.78 18.18
CA ARG A 264 8.46 -37.12 16.91
C ARG A 264 7.32 -36.23 16.43
N VAL A 265 6.09 -36.73 16.48
CA VAL A 265 4.87 -35.97 16.18
C VAL A 265 4.75 -34.77 17.13
N ALA A 266 4.98 -34.93 18.43
CA ALA A 266 4.98 -33.81 19.38
C ALA A 266 6.09 -32.77 19.12
N ALA A 267 7.28 -33.20 18.67
CA ALA A 267 8.40 -32.31 18.38
C ALA A 267 8.10 -31.34 17.23
N LEU A 268 7.42 -31.82 16.16
CA LEU A 268 7.01 -30.97 15.03
C LEU A 268 6.21 -29.74 15.47
N THR A 269 5.30 -29.91 16.44
CA THR A 269 4.49 -28.78 16.93
C THR A 269 5.27 -27.78 17.76
N ARG A 270 6.28 -28.23 18.51
CA ARG A 270 7.16 -27.35 19.31
C ARG A 270 8.04 -26.49 18.41
N ALA A 271 8.65 -27.09 17.39
CA ALA A 271 9.50 -26.36 16.44
C ALA A 271 8.73 -25.22 15.73
N ARG A 272 7.50 -25.49 15.28
CA ARG A 272 6.67 -24.48 14.61
C ARG A 272 6.18 -23.36 15.53
N ARG A 273 5.91 -23.64 16.81
CA ARG A 273 5.54 -22.60 17.80
C ARG A 273 6.73 -21.71 18.15
N GLY A 274 7.95 -22.26 18.20
CA GLY A 274 9.19 -21.49 18.39
C GLY A 274 9.44 -20.51 17.25
N GLY A 275 9.42 -20.97 16.00
CA GLY A 275 9.65 -20.11 14.84
C GLY A 275 8.60 -19.02 14.62
N ARG A 276 7.34 -19.25 15.02
CA ARG A 276 6.29 -18.20 15.02
C ARG A 276 6.47 -17.16 16.12
N ALA A 277 7.17 -17.47 17.20
CA ALA A 277 7.47 -16.52 18.27
C ALA A 277 8.65 -15.62 17.90
N GLU A 278 9.65 -16.16 17.22
CA GLU A 278 10.82 -15.41 16.73
C GLU A 278 10.49 -14.53 15.51
N ALA A 279 9.60 -14.96 14.60
CA ALA A 279 9.17 -14.13 13.47
C ALA A 279 8.27 -12.94 13.87
N ARG A 280 7.93 -12.79 15.16
CA ARG A 280 7.11 -11.70 15.72
C ARG A 280 7.89 -10.80 16.70
N SER A 281 9.16 -11.11 16.98
CA SER A 281 10.08 -10.24 17.74
C SER A 281 10.92 -9.42 16.78
#